data_AF-A0A6G7ZWG2-F1
#
_entry.id   AF-A0A6G7ZWG2-F1
#
_cell.length_a   1.000
_cell.length_b   1.000
_cell.length_c   1.000
_cell.angle_alpha   90.00
_cell.angle_beta   90.00
_cell.angle_gamma   90.00
#
_symmetry.space_group_name_H-M   'P 1'
#
loop_
_entity.id
_entity.type
_entity.pdbx_description
1 polymer ?
#
loop_
_entity_poly.entity_id
_entity_poly.type
_entity_poly.pdbx_seq_one_letter_code
_entity_poly.pdbx_strand_id
1 'polypeptide(L)'
;MNASKSASARTLKSDLKRVAAHKVKASEYKELPEITDDMLKRGVVKRAGRPVATNPRRQVTIRLPESVLEHWKESGPGWQTRMADLLTKRAPA
;
A
#
# COMPACT_ATOMS: atom_id res chain seq x y z
N MET A 1 -16.26 11.34 -3.29
CA MET A 1 -15.01 10.59 -2.98
C MET A 1 -14.98 9.36 -3.87
N ASN A 2 -14.47 9.48 -5.10
CA ASN A 2 -14.35 8.35 -6.02
C ASN A 2 -13.04 7.61 -5.72
N ALA A 3 -13.14 6.39 -5.17
CA ALA A 3 -12.02 5.48 -5.14
C ALA A 3 -11.69 5.11 -6.60
N SER A 4 -10.57 5.62 -7.10
CA SER A 4 -9.99 5.15 -8.36
C SER A 4 -9.73 3.66 -8.21
N LYS A 5 -10.50 2.84 -8.94
CA LYS A 5 -10.21 1.41 -9.09
C LYS A 5 -8.83 1.31 -9.73
N SER A 6 -7.80 0.97 -8.95
CA SER A 6 -6.52 0.60 -9.53
C SER A 6 -6.76 -0.68 -10.34
N ALA A 7 -6.76 -0.57 -11.66
CA ALA A 7 -6.60 -1.71 -12.53
C ALA A 7 -5.39 -2.51 -12.02
N SER A 8 -5.60 -3.79 -11.76
CA SER A 8 -4.59 -4.76 -11.37
C SER A 8 -3.26 -4.50 -12.09
N ALA A 9 -2.14 -4.65 -11.39
CA ALA A 9 -0.82 -4.35 -11.92
C ALA A 9 -0.55 -4.98 -13.30
N ARG A 10 0.08 -4.21 -14.21
CA ARG A 10 0.47 -4.57 -15.60
C ARG A 10 1.43 -5.78 -15.72
N THR A 11 1.74 -6.46 -14.61
CA THR A 11 2.71 -7.56 -14.54
C THR A 11 2.06 -8.93 -14.42
N LEU A 12 0.74 -9.01 -14.29
CA LEU A 12 0.05 -10.29 -14.26
C LEU A 12 0.05 -10.91 -15.66
N LYS A 13 1.01 -11.79 -15.94
CA LYS A 13 1.12 -12.53 -17.21
C LYS A 13 -0.02 -13.57 -17.41
N SER A 14 -0.92 -13.68 -16.45
CA SER A 14 -2.04 -14.61 -16.50
C SER A 14 -3.16 -14.07 -17.40
N ASP A 15 -3.64 -14.89 -18.32
CA ASP A 15 -4.87 -14.61 -19.08
C ASP A 15 -6.09 -14.70 -18.15
N LEU A 16 -6.50 -13.55 -17.61
CA LEU A 16 -7.62 -13.45 -16.69
C LEU A 16 -8.98 -13.75 -17.34
N LYS A 17 -9.12 -13.53 -18.66
CA LYS A 17 -10.37 -13.83 -19.37
C LYS A 17 -10.57 -15.35 -19.46
N ARG A 18 -9.50 -16.09 -19.78
CA ARG A 18 -9.52 -17.56 -19.80
C ARG A 18 -9.81 -18.14 -18.42
N VAL A 19 -9.16 -17.63 -17.37
CA VAL A 19 -9.39 -18.08 -15.99
C VAL A 19 -10.84 -17.81 -15.56
N ALA A 20 -11.38 -16.63 -15.87
CA ALA A 20 -12.76 -16.28 -15.53
C ALA A 20 -13.80 -17.13 -16.27
N ALA A 21 -13.50 -17.61 -17.47
CA ALA A 21 -14.38 -18.48 -18.24
C ALA A 21 -14.33 -19.97 -17.80
N HIS A 22 -13.35 -20.37 -16.97
CA HIS A 22 -13.21 -21.76 -16.53
C HIS A 22 -14.33 -22.16 -15.57
N LYS A 23 -15.03 -23.24 -15.90
CA LYS A 23 -16.04 -23.86 -15.03
C LYS A 23 -15.41 -25.03 -14.28
N VAL A 24 -15.30 -24.86 -12.97
CA VAL A 24 -14.75 -25.84 -12.02
C VAL A 24 -15.51 -27.18 -12.14
N LYS A 25 -14.79 -28.29 -12.36
CA LYS A 25 -15.38 -29.65 -12.43
C LYS A 25 -14.96 -30.48 -11.22
N ALA A 26 -15.86 -31.34 -10.71
CA ALA A 26 -15.55 -32.20 -9.56
C ALA A 26 -14.35 -33.14 -9.78
N SER A 27 -14.13 -33.61 -11.01
CA SER A 27 -12.98 -34.46 -11.36
C SER A 27 -11.64 -33.76 -11.16
N GLU A 28 -11.59 -32.43 -11.26
CA GLU A 28 -10.36 -31.63 -11.09
C GLU A 28 -9.85 -31.66 -9.65
N TYR A 29 -10.69 -32.09 -8.70
CA TYR A 29 -10.41 -32.07 -7.26
C TYR A 29 -10.28 -33.48 -6.67
N LYS A 30 -10.44 -34.53 -7.48
CA LYS A 30 -10.47 -35.92 -7.00
C LYS A 30 -9.14 -36.36 -6.36
N GLU A 31 -8.03 -35.80 -6.83
CA GLU A 31 -6.69 -36.11 -6.35
C GLU A 31 -6.22 -35.15 -5.25
N LEU A 32 -7.00 -34.12 -4.92
CA LEU A 32 -6.63 -33.19 -3.87
C LEU A 32 -6.83 -33.85 -2.50
N PRO A 33 -5.87 -33.70 -1.58
CA PRO A 33 -6.03 -34.21 -0.23
C PRO A 33 -7.16 -33.48 0.49
N GLU A 34 -7.86 -34.19 1.39
CA GLU A 34 -8.85 -33.59 2.27
C GLU A 34 -8.19 -32.59 3.22
N ILE A 35 -8.86 -31.46 3.45
CA ILE A 35 -8.38 -30.46 4.40
C ILE A 35 -8.63 -30.97 5.82
N THR A 36 -7.55 -31.18 6.57
CA THR A 36 -7.65 -31.68 7.96
C THR A 36 -7.65 -30.52 8.96
N ASP A 37 -8.21 -30.76 10.15
CA ASP A 37 -8.23 -29.76 11.23
C ASP A 37 -6.82 -29.31 11.64
N ASP A 38 -5.85 -30.21 11.60
CA ASP A 38 -4.46 -29.88 11.92
C ASP A 38 -3.82 -28.98 10.87
N MET A 39 -4.20 -29.10 9.60
CA MET A 39 -3.78 -28.16 8.55
C MET A 39 -4.39 -26.77 8.78
N LEU A 40 -5.66 -26.71 9.20
CA LEU A 40 -6.34 -25.45 9.48
C LEU A 40 -5.73 -24.74 10.70
N LYS A 41 -5.41 -25.48 11.77
CA LYS A 41 -4.75 -24.95 12.98
C LYS A 41 -3.37 -24.35 12.72
N ARG A 42 -2.63 -24.85 11.71
CA ARG A 42 -1.32 -24.30 11.29
C ARG A 42 -1.44 -23.07 10.38
N GLY A 43 -2.65 -22.74 9.90
CA GLY A 43 -2.87 -21.61 9.03
C GLY A 43 -2.62 -20.28 9.75
N VAL A 44 -1.61 -19.53 9.33
CA VAL A 44 -1.36 -18.17 9.84
C VAL A 44 -1.85 -17.14 8.83
N VAL A 45 -2.78 -16.29 9.25
CA VAL A 45 -3.20 -15.12 8.47
C VAL A 45 -2.07 -14.09 8.52
N LYS A 46 -1.15 -14.16 7.55
CA LYS A 46 -0.21 -13.07 7.31
C LYS A 46 -1.00 -11.90 6.74
N ARG A 47 -1.10 -10.80 7.49
CA ARG A 47 -1.60 -9.53 6.95
C ARG A 47 -0.62 -9.07 5.87
N ALA A 48 -0.91 -9.44 4.62
CA ALA A 48 -0.15 -8.99 3.47
C ALA A 48 -0.25 -7.46 3.39
N GLY A 49 0.89 -6.78 3.41
CA GLY A 49 0.96 -5.32 3.38
C GLY A 49 2.40 -4.82 3.54
N ARG A 50 2.63 -3.56 3.18
CA ARG A 50 3.90 -2.90 3.50
C ARG A 50 4.05 -2.87 5.03
N PRO A 51 5.23 -3.18 5.59
CA PRO A 51 5.49 -3.02 7.02
C PRO A 51 5.09 -1.61 7.49
N VAL A 52 4.46 -1.54 8.66
CA VAL A 52 4.14 -0.24 9.28
C VAL A 52 5.46 0.51 9.50
N ALA A 53 5.54 1.75 9.01
CA ALA A 53 6.72 2.57 9.22
C ALA A 53 6.88 2.87 10.71
N THR A 54 8.09 2.68 11.25
CA THR A 54 8.41 2.95 12.67
C THR A 54 8.20 4.42 13.04
N ASN A 55 8.44 5.34 12.10
CA ASN A 55 8.22 6.77 12.27
C ASN A 55 7.41 7.33 11.09
N PRO A 56 6.07 7.22 11.10
CA PRO A 56 5.23 7.72 10.01
C PRO A 56 5.08 9.24 10.10
N ARG A 57 5.16 9.92 8.95
CA ARG A 57 4.80 11.34 8.86
C ARG A 57 3.32 11.51 9.20
N ARG A 58 3.01 12.45 10.10
CA ARG A 58 1.62 12.82 10.45
C ARG A 58 1.24 14.10 9.74
N GLN A 59 0.02 14.13 9.19
CA GLN A 59 -0.54 15.36 8.64
C GLN A 59 -0.93 16.29 9.80
N VAL A 60 -0.45 17.52 9.75
CA VAL A 60 -0.73 18.57 10.73
C VAL A 60 -1.19 19.83 10.02
N THR A 61 -2.01 20.65 10.69
CA THR A 61 -2.42 21.96 10.20
C THR A 61 -1.60 23.02 10.92
N ILE A 62 -0.63 23.62 10.21
CA ILE A 62 0.18 24.75 10.71
C ILE A 62 -0.08 25.99 9.84
N ARG A 63 -0.04 27.17 10.44
CA ARG A 63 -0.10 28.45 9.71
C ARG A 63 1.32 28.92 9.46
N LEU A 64 1.64 29.18 8.20
CA LEU A 64 2.92 29.74 7.77
C LEU A 64 2.65 31.10 7.11
N PRO A 65 3.57 32.08 7.23
CA PRO A 65 3.51 33.29 6.42
C PRO A 65 3.55 32.96 4.93
N GLU A 66 2.81 33.70 4.10
CA GLU A 66 2.71 33.42 2.65
C GLU A 66 4.09 33.47 1.97
N SER A 67 4.90 34.48 2.29
CA SER A 67 6.25 34.63 1.72
C SER A 67 7.16 33.43 1.97
N VAL A 68 7.00 32.78 3.13
CA VAL A 68 7.74 31.55 3.44
C VAL A 68 7.23 30.40 2.58
N LEU A 69 5.92 30.26 2.45
CA LEU A 69 5.30 29.21 1.65
C LEU A 69 5.66 29.34 0.16
N GLU A 70 5.66 30.55 -0.38
CA GLU A 70 6.08 30.86 -1.75
C GLU A 70 7.53 30.45 -1.98
N HIS A 71 8.46 30.88 -1.13
CA HIS A 71 9.88 30.53 -1.25
C HIS A 71 10.10 29.00 -1.25
N TRP A 72 9.35 28.28 -0.42
CA TRP A 72 9.40 26.82 -0.44
C TRP A 72 8.82 26.24 -1.74
N LYS A 73 7.66 26.72 -2.22
CA LYS A 73 7.08 26.23 -3.48
C LYS A 73 8.01 26.49 -4.68
N GLU A 74 8.64 27.66 -4.74
CA GLU A 74 9.61 28.05 -5.77
C GLU A 74 10.83 27.14 -5.81
N SER A 75 11.21 26.56 -4.67
CA SER A 75 12.33 25.61 -4.61
C SER A 75 12.08 24.35 -5.47
N GLY A 76 10.83 24.09 -5.89
CA GLY A 76 10.45 23.03 -6.83
C GLY A 76 9.83 21.79 -6.16
N PRO A 77 9.59 20.72 -6.94
CA PRO A 77 9.00 19.48 -6.46
C PRO A 77 9.73 18.92 -5.24
N GLY A 78 8.99 18.41 -4.26
CA GLY A 78 9.57 17.88 -3.02
C GLY A 78 9.92 18.93 -1.95
N TRP A 79 9.51 20.19 -2.12
CA TRP A 79 9.68 21.24 -1.11
C TRP A 79 9.13 20.87 0.27
N GLN A 80 8.00 20.15 0.35
CA GLN A 80 7.44 19.68 1.62
C GLN A 80 8.37 18.69 2.33
N THR A 81 9.06 17.84 1.57
CA THR A 81 10.03 16.88 2.13
C THR A 81 11.24 17.63 2.69
N ARG A 82 11.79 18.59 1.94
CA ARG A 82 12.90 19.42 2.43
C ARG A 82 12.51 20.25 3.65
N MET A 83 11.30 20.79 3.68
CA MET A 83 10.76 21.50 4.85
C MET A 83 10.68 20.56 6.06
N ALA A 84 10.13 19.36 5.90
CA ALA A 84 10.05 18.38 6.98
C ALA A 84 11.44 17.95 7.50
N ASP A 85 12.42 17.78 6.60
CA ASP A 85 13.79 17.44 6.98
C ASP A 85 14.47 18.58 7.76
N LEU A 86 14.22 19.84 7.36
CA LEU A 86 14.71 21.02 8.09
C LEU A 86 14.09 21.09 9.49
N LEU A 87 12.78 20.88 9.60
CA LEU A 87 12.08 20.88 10.89
C LEU A 87 12.57 19.76 11.80
N THR A 88 12.87 18.58 11.25
CA THR A 88 13.43 17.46 12.02
C THR A 88 14.80 17.80 12.58
N LYS A 89 15.67 18.46 11.80
CA LYS A 89 17.01 18.87 12.25
C LYS A 89 17.00 19.98 13.30
N ARG A 90 15.94 20.81 13.31
CA ARG A 90 15.78 21.94 14.24
C ARG A 90 14.77 21.69 15.35
N ALA A 91 14.32 20.44 15.50
CA ALA A 91 13.41 20.09 16.58
C ALA A 91 14.09 20.39 17.93
N PRO A 92 13.37 20.99 18.89
CA PRO A 92 13.90 21.17 20.24
C PRO A 92 14.23 19.81 20.85
N ALA A 93 15.24 19.80 21.74
CA ALA A 93 15.69 18.62 22.47
C ALA A 93 14.61 18.12 23.45
#